data_AF-A0A3M0HNL8-F1
#
_entry.id   AF-A0A3M0HNL8-F1
#
_cell.length_a   1.000
_cell.length_b   1.000
_cell.length_c   1.000
_cell.angle_alpha   90.00
_cell.angle_beta   90.00
_cell.angle_gamma   90.00
#
_symmetry.space_group_name_H-M   'P 1'
#
loop_
_entity.id
_entity.type
_entity.pdbx_description
1 polymer ?
#
loop_
_entity_poly.entity_id
_entity_poly.type
_entity_poly.pdbx_seq_one_letter_code
_entity_poly.pdbx_strand_id
1 'polypeptide(L)'
;MTEDTPTATHPDLYTRLEQIAENADPSSGRHRVQDLADGLNSDNLELLKELVKDPLVGRAASRAVIAYFTSLAASNREWPRLLEGWCQEARISDDLAIPIINAITWNARERGASALLGMSVEDLHDSRLDPDHLKFRSYIFLTSARYNFDFSLIHRGFSYLPEPFRSSTEYLTALKLFARMGQRRDYELSTVEEVQSETDSDKVLQLLLHALWFTDGEREAELMITIADKLLSQNRADSVTYMRKATALRRLGKYSLATAAIDQAISTLDASETKIHQDYVRERELIGVQQETESRIAKLAENIMRDMSATIESEVEYFRGEIAKQGEESARQTSDALFKVVEILGLFTALIAVIAATLGSAFTGDLSWWQRLTIVAAGTLFPIAFFALLRRIVDPKFTRRELIAHSGNGRTDNE
;
A
#
# COMPACT_ATOMS: atom_id res chain seq x y z
N MET A 1 -6.26 -72.41 -33.16
CA MET A 1 -5.34 -71.68 -32.29
C MET A 1 -4.36 -70.96 -33.19
N THR A 2 -4.74 -69.76 -33.60
CA THR A 2 -3.90 -68.82 -34.34
C THR A 2 -3.57 -67.72 -33.34
N GLU A 3 -2.29 -67.57 -33.03
CA GLU A 3 -1.77 -66.49 -32.21
C GLU A 3 -1.99 -65.17 -32.96
N ASP A 4 -2.94 -64.37 -32.49
CA ASP A 4 -3.05 -62.97 -32.85
C ASP A 4 -1.84 -62.22 -32.30
N THR A 5 -1.03 -61.66 -33.19
CA THR A 5 0.09 -60.79 -32.85
C THR A 5 -0.41 -59.33 -32.91
N PRO A 6 -0.50 -58.59 -31.79
CA PRO A 6 -0.92 -57.19 -31.81
C PRO A 6 0.32 -56.28 -31.85
N THR A 7 0.86 -55.99 -33.03
CA THR A 7 2.05 -55.12 -33.14
C THR A 7 2.08 -54.30 -34.44
N ALA A 8 1.11 -53.40 -34.64
CA ALA A 8 1.19 -52.41 -35.73
C ALA A 8 0.43 -51.08 -35.53
N THR A 9 -0.02 -50.72 -34.33
CA THR A 9 -0.80 -49.47 -34.08
C THR A 9 -0.07 -48.38 -33.30
N HIS A 10 1.12 -48.65 -32.77
CA HIS A 10 1.85 -47.72 -31.90
C HIS A 10 2.79 -46.69 -32.57
N PRO A 11 3.39 -46.91 -33.77
CA PRO A 11 4.30 -45.94 -34.37
C PRO A 11 3.66 -44.58 -34.68
N ASP A 12 2.38 -44.57 -35.04
CA ASP A 12 1.67 -43.36 -35.47
C ASP A 12 1.50 -42.33 -34.32
N LEU A 13 1.15 -42.79 -33.10
CA LEU A 13 0.94 -41.89 -31.98
C LEU A 13 2.24 -41.19 -31.54
N TYR A 14 3.35 -41.95 -31.45
CA TYR A 14 4.64 -41.39 -31.05
C TYR A 14 5.13 -40.38 -32.09
N THR A 15 5.11 -40.72 -33.38
CA THR A 15 5.50 -39.80 -34.45
C THR A 15 4.64 -38.54 -34.49
N ARG A 16 3.33 -38.65 -34.23
CA ARG A 16 2.46 -37.46 -34.13
C ARG A 16 2.82 -36.59 -32.93
N LEU A 17 3.19 -37.18 -31.80
CA LEU A 17 3.64 -36.45 -30.61
C LEU A 17 5.01 -35.80 -30.81
N GLU A 18 5.95 -36.46 -31.50
CA GLU A 18 7.23 -35.87 -31.91
C GLU A 18 7.01 -34.67 -32.81
N GLN A 19 6.15 -34.79 -33.83
CA GLN A 19 5.80 -33.66 -34.70
C GLN A 19 5.18 -32.50 -33.90
N ILE A 20 4.35 -32.78 -32.89
CA ILE A 20 3.81 -31.75 -32.01
C ILE A 20 4.93 -31.11 -31.16
N ALA A 21 5.90 -31.90 -30.69
CA ALA A 21 7.02 -31.44 -29.87
C ALA A 21 8.03 -30.59 -30.67
N GLU A 22 8.25 -30.91 -31.95
CA GLU A 22 9.17 -30.19 -32.84
C GLU A 22 8.62 -28.85 -33.34
N ASN A 23 7.30 -28.65 -33.32
CA ASN A 23 6.70 -27.41 -33.81
C ASN A 23 6.90 -26.25 -32.82
N ALA A 24 7.67 -25.25 -33.27
CA ALA A 24 7.95 -24.03 -32.51
C ALA A 24 6.78 -23.03 -32.46
N ASP A 25 5.80 -23.12 -33.38
CA ASP A 25 4.64 -22.22 -33.42
C ASP A 25 3.52 -22.72 -32.48
N PRO A 26 3.20 -21.98 -31.39
CA PRO A 26 2.18 -22.37 -30.43
C PRO A 26 0.77 -22.48 -31.02
N SER A 27 0.46 -21.71 -32.07
CA SER A 27 -0.88 -21.67 -32.67
C SER A 27 -1.15 -22.91 -33.54
N SER A 28 -0.20 -23.29 -34.40
CA SER A 28 -0.27 -24.53 -35.17
C SER A 28 -0.23 -25.78 -34.28
N GLY A 29 0.50 -25.73 -33.16
CA GLY A 29 0.55 -26.81 -32.18
C GLY A 29 -0.79 -27.08 -31.49
N ARG A 30 -1.60 -26.04 -31.19
CA ARG A 30 -2.91 -26.22 -30.54
C ARG A 30 -3.88 -27.03 -31.40
N HIS A 31 -3.99 -26.72 -32.69
CA HIS A 31 -4.86 -27.46 -33.60
C HIS A 31 -4.44 -28.93 -33.70
N ARG A 32 -3.13 -29.21 -33.86
CA ARG A 32 -2.62 -30.59 -33.93
C ARG A 32 -2.83 -31.38 -32.63
N VAL A 33 -2.71 -30.72 -31.47
CA VAL A 33 -3.02 -31.33 -30.18
C VAL A 33 -4.51 -31.66 -30.07
N GLN A 34 -5.39 -30.78 -30.52
CA GLN A 34 -6.83 -31.03 -30.50
C GLN A 34 -7.21 -32.15 -31.47
N ASP A 35 -6.69 -32.13 -32.70
CA ASP A 35 -6.89 -33.19 -33.70
C ASP A 35 -6.37 -34.54 -33.21
N LEU A 36 -5.28 -34.53 -32.44
CA LEU A 36 -4.78 -35.73 -31.77
C LEU A 36 -5.76 -36.19 -30.69
N ALA A 37 -6.19 -35.29 -29.82
CA ALA A 37 -7.09 -35.59 -28.71
C ALA A 37 -8.44 -36.14 -29.16
N ASP A 38 -9.01 -35.58 -30.23
CA ASP A 38 -10.29 -36.03 -30.80
C ASP A 38 -10.20 -37.44 -31.40
N GLY A 39 -9.00 -37.88 -31.77
CA GLY A 39 -8.72 -39.22 -32.27
C GLY A 39 -8.27 -40.23 -31.22
N LEU A 40 -8.09 -39.84 -29.95
CA LEU A 40 -7.66 -40.76 -28.90
C LEU A 40 -8.77 -41.75 -28.54
N ASN A 41 -8.45 -43.04 -28.59
CA ASN A 41 -9.27 -44.11 -28.04
C ASN A 41 -8.69 -44.63 -26.71
N SER A 42 -9.30 -45.66 -26.12
CA SER A 42 -8.83 -46.30 -24.88
C SER A 42 -7.38 -46.77 -24.95
N ASP A 43 -6.98 -47.35 -26.09
CA ASP A 43 -5.64 -47.91 -26.28
C ASP A 43 -4.60 -46.79 -26.39
N ASN A 44 -4.95 -45.67 -27.01
CA ASN A 44 -4.09 -44.49 -27.04
C ASN A 44 -3.94 -43.84 -25.66
N LEU A 45 -5.02 -43.82 -24.87
CA LEU A 45 -4.98 -43.28 -23.51
C LEU A 45 -4.09 -44.12 -22.58
N GLU A 46 -4.05 -45.44 -22.80
CA GLU A 46 -3.15 -46.34 -22.10
C GLU A 46 -1.69 -46.06 -22.45
N LEU A 47 -1.39 -45.88 -23.75
CA LEU A 47 -0.03 -45.54 -24.19
C LEU A 47 0.43 -44.19 -23.63
N LEU A 48 -0.47 -43.22 -23.52
CA LEU A 48 -0.16 -41.91 -22.97
C LEU A 48 0.30 -41.96 -21.53
N LYS A 49 -0.07 -42.97 -20.73
CA LYS A 49 0.38 -43.11 -19.32
C LYS A 49 1.90 -43.22 -19.20
N GLU A 50 2.54 -43.89 -20.15
CA GLU A 50 4.00 -43.99 -20.21
C GLU A 50 4.61 -42.80 -20.95
N LEU A 51 3.98 -42.36 -22.06
CA LEU A 51 4.54 -41.27 -22.87
C LEU A 51 4.57 -39.92 -22.16
N VAL A 52 3.69 -39.65 -21.19
CA VAL A 52 3.77 -38.40 -20.41
C VAL A 52 5.03 -38.29 -19.55
N LYS A 53 5.71 -39.41 -19.28
CA LYS A 53 6.98 -39.47 -18.54
C LYS A 53 8.20 -39.36 -19.46
N ASP A 54 7.98 -39.47 -20.77
CA ASP A 54 9.04 -39.47 -21.77
C ASP A 54 9.68 -38.06 -21.90
N PRO A 55 11.02 -37.93 -21.83
CA PRO A 55 11.67 -36.62 -21.93
C PRO A 55 11.49 -35.90 -23.28
N LEU A 56 11.31 -36.64 -24.37
CA LEU A 56 11.18 -36.11 -25.73
C LEU A 56 9.74 -35.70 -26.02
N VAL A 57 8.80 -36.60 -25.76
CA VAL A 57 7.39 -36.42 -26.14
C VAL A 57 6.45 -36.09 -24.98
N GLY A 58 6.92 -36.13 -23.73
CA GLY A 58 6.09 -35.98 -22.53
C GLY A 58 5.29 -34.69 -22.50
N ARG A 59 5.89 -33.57 -22.93
CA ARG A 59 5.16 -32.28 -23.03
C ARG A 59 4.01 -32.33 -24.03
N ALA A 60 4.21 -32.96 -25.19
CA ALA A 60 3.16 -33.15 -26.17
C ALA A 60 2.09 -34.12 -25.66
N ALA A 61 2.51 -35.21 -24.99
CA ALA A 61 1.61 -36.18 -24.40
C ALA A 61 0.74 -35.55 -23.29
N SER A 62 1.30 -34.74 -22.41
CA SER A 62 0.52 -34.01 -21.38
C SER A 62 -0.50 -33.07 -22.02
N ARG A 63 -0.15 -32.38 -23.11
CA ARG A 63 -1.09 -31.53 -23.86
C ARG A 63 -2.23 -32.35 -24.47
N ALA A 64 -1.94 -33.53 -25.01
CA ALA A 64 -2.95 -34.44 -25.55
C ALA A 64 -3.90 -34.94 -24.44
N VAL A 65 -3.37 -35.34 -23.29
CA VAL A 65 -4.16 -35.72 -22.10
C VAL A 65 -5.05 -34.57 -21.63
N ILE A 66 -4.51 -33.34 -21.55
CA ILE A 66 -5.27 -32.15 -21.18
C ILE A 66 -6.43 -31.93 -22.16
N ALA A 67 -6.16 -31.96 -23.47
CA ALA A 67 -7.18 -31.76 -24.49
C ALA A 67 -8.26 -32.85 -24.46
N TYR A 68 -7.87 -34.12 -24.28
CA TYR A 68 -8.80 -35.24 -24.14
C TYR A 68 -9.74 -35.06 -22.97
N PHE A 69 -9.22 -34.88 -21.76
CA PHE A 69 -10.06 -34.74 -20.56
C PHE A 69 -10.89 -33.46 -20.58
N THR A 70 -10.39 -32.39 -21.20
CA THR A 70 -11.17 -31.15 -21.42
C THR A 70 -12.35 -31.38 -22.37
N SER A 71 -12.17 -32.20 -23.41
CA SER A 71 -13.24 -32.61 -24.31
C SER A 71 -14.25 -33.52 -23.60
N LEU A 72 -13.74 -34.53 -22.89
CA LEU A 72 -14.54 -35.46 -22.09
C LEU A 72 -15.40 -34.76 -21.05
N ALA A 73 -14.87 -33.72 -20.38
CA ALA A 73 -15.61 -32.95 -19.38
C ALA A 73 -16.89 -32.32 -19.95
N ALA A 74 -16.91 -31.97 -21.23
CA ALA A 74 -18.08 -31.37 -21.87
C ALA A 74 -19.26 -32.35 -22.00
N SER A 75 -19.01 -33.66 -22.02
CA SER A 75 -20.02 -34.70 -22.26
C SER A 75 -20.20 -35.69 -21.11
N ASN A 76 -19.23 -35.79 -20.19
CA ASN A 76 -19.23 -36.78 -19.13
C ASN A 76 -18.94 -36.16 -17.75
N ARG A 77 -19.93 -36.19 -16.85
CA ARG A 77 -19.79 -35.66 -15.48
C ARG A 77 -18.84 -36.46 -14.59
N GLU A 78 -18.53 -37.71 -14.96
CA GLU A 78 -17.60 -38.59 -14.24
C GLU A 78 -16.13 -38.37 -14.63
N TRP A 79 -15.85 -37.39 -15.51
CA TRP A 79 -14.48 -37.06 -15.92
C TRP A 79 -13.50 -36.87 -14.74
N PRO A 80 -13.88 -36.33 -13.56
CA PRO A 80 -12.94 -36.19 -12.45
C PRO A 80 -12.45 -37.54 -11.92
N ARG A 81 -13.35 -38.53 -11.82
CA ARG A 81 -13.01 -39.89 -11.36
C ARG A 81 -12.19 -40.64 -12.39
N LEU A 82 -12.48 -40.43 -13.68
CA LEU A 82 -11.69 -41.00 -14.77
C LEU A 82 -10.28 -40.42 -14.81
N LEU A 83 -10.13 -39.11 -14.57
CA LEU A 83 -8.81 -38.47 -14.48
C LEU A 83 -8.05 -38.95 -13.25
N GLU A 84 -8.71 -39.07 -12.10
CA GLU A 84 -8.14 -39.64 -10.88
C GLU A 84 -7.58 -41.06 -11.12
N GLY A 85 -8.39 -41.95 -11.70
CA GLY A 85 -7.97 -43.30 -12.04
C GLY A 85 -6.82 -43.31 -13.05
N TRP A 86 -6.88 -42.47 -14.08
CA TRP A 86 -5.79 -42.36 -15.06
C TRP A 86 -4.47 -41.91 -14.42
N CYS A 87 -4.48 -40.90 -13.55
CA CYS A 87 -3.28 -40.43 -12.84
C CYS A 87 -2.69 -41.53 -11.94
N GLN A 88 -3.54 -42.28 -11.23
CA GLN A 88 -3.14 -43.36 -10.33
C GLN A 88 -2.55 -44.55 -11.12
N GLU A 89 -3.23 -45.00 -12.16
CA GLU A 89 -2.75 -46.08 -13.03
C GLU A 89 -1.46 -45.70 -13.76
N ALA A 90 -1.34 -44.44 -14.21
CA ALA A 90 -0.13 -43.91 -14.81
C ALA A 90 1.02 -43.72 -13.81
N ARG A 91 0.77 -43.74 -12.50
CA ARG A 91 1.76 -43.48 -11.45
C ARG A 91 2.55 -42.19 -11.70
N ILE A 92 1.86 -41.13 -12.11
CA ILE A 92 2.49 -39.85 -12.40
C ILE A 92 2.94 -39.15 -11.11
N SER A 93 4.10 -38.50 -11.15
CA SER A 93 4.58 -37.67 -10.04
C SER A 93 3.74 -36.41 -9.88
N ASP A 94 3.83 -35.77 -8.72
CA ASP A 94 3.09 -34.54 -8.43
C ASP A 94 3.50 -33.40 -9.38
N ASP A 95 4.78 -33.32 -9.75
CA ASP A 95 5.32 -32.34 -10.72
C ASP A 95 4.65 -32.42 -12.09
N LEU A 96 4.15 -33.60 -12.47
CA LEU A 96 3.45 -33.81 -13.73
C LEU A 96 1.93 -33.75 -13.56
N ALA A 97 1.41 -34.32 -12.47
CA ALA A 97 -0.01 -34.38 -12.17
C ALA A 97 -0.61 -33.00 -11.94
N ILE A 98 0.05 -32.16 -11.13
CA ILE A 98 -0.48 -30.86 -10.72
C ILE A 98 -0.68 -29.95 -11.95
N PRO A 99 0.29 -29.75 -12.86
CA PRO A 99 0.07 -28.98 -14.08
C PRO A 99 -1.08 -29.49 -14.95
N ILE A 100 -1.17 -30.81 -15.14
CA ILE A 100 -2.24 -31.44 -15.95
C ILE A 100 -3.61 -31.20 -15.32
N ILE A 101 -3.76 -31.49 -14.02
CA ILE A 101 -5.00 -31.31 -13.27
C ILE A 101 -5.42 -29.83 -13.27
N ASN A 102 -4.49 -28.90 -13.05
CA ASN A 102 -4.77 -27.46 -13.10
C ASN A 102 -5.31 -27.04 -14.48
N ALA A 103 -4.65 -27.47 -15.55
CA ALA A 103 -5.07 -27.12 -16.91
C ALA A 103 -6.45 -27.69 -17.26
N ILE A 104 -6.70 -28.96 -16.95
CA ILE A 104 -8.00 -29.60 -17.21
C ILE A 104 -9.11 -28.92 -16.40
N THR A 105 -8.90 -28.72 -15.08
CA THR A 105 -9.92 -28.11 -14.20
C THR A 105 -10.25 -26.67 -14.61
N TRP A 106 -9.26 -25.88 -15.03
CA TRP A 106 -9.48 -24.54 -15.60
C TRP A 106 -10.30 -24.59 -16.89
N ASN A 107 -9.86 -25.40 -17.87
CA ASN A 107 -10.50 -25.46 -19.18
C ASN A 107 -11.93 -26.04 -19.09
N ALA A 108 -12.14 -27.06 -18.25
CA ALA A 108 -13.45 -27.62 -17.98
C ALA A 108 -14.39 -26.57 -17.35
N ARG A 109 -13.89 -25.76 -16.41
CA ARG A 109 -14.65 -24.65 -15.82
C ARG A 109 -15.06 -23.61 -16.85
N GLU A 110 -14.15 -23.17 -17.72
CA GLU A 110 -14.48 -22.20 -18.80
C GLU A 110 -15.58 -22.71 -19.74
N ARG A 111 -15.72 -24.04 -19.87
CA ARG A 111 -16.79 -24.71 -20.64
C ARG A 111 -18.06 -25.00 -19.83
N GLY A 112 -18.15 -24.55 -18.58
CA GLY A 112 -19.28 -24.82 -17.69
C GLY A 112 -19.33 -26.25 -17.13
N ALA A 113 -18.25 -27.01 -17.23
CA ALA A 113 -18.13 -28.41 -16.85
C ALA A 113 -17.22 -28.61 -15.61
N SER A 114 -17.35 -27.74 -14.61
CA SER A 114 -16.55 -27.82 -13.38
C SER A 114 -16.62 -29.21 -12.72
N ALA A 115 -15.50 -29.70 -12.17
CA ALA A 115 -15.45 -30.98 -11.46
C ALA A 115 -16.43 -31.04 -10.28
N LEU A 116 -16.75 -29.88 -9.70
CA LEU A 116 -17.70 -29.76 -8.59
C LEU A 116 -19.15 -30.07 -8.97
N LEU A 117 -19.46 -30.28 -10.27
CA LEU A 117 -20.76 -30.78 -10.72
C LEU A 117 -20.91 -32.29 -10.55
N GLY A 118 -19.80 -33.02 -10.41
CA GLY A 118 -19.74 -34.48 -10.25
C GLY A 118 -19.05 -34.95 -8.97
N MET A 119 -18.58 -34.02 -8.13
CA MET A 119 -17.89 -34.31 -6.88
C MET A 119 -18.49 -33.53 -5.71
N SER A 120 -18.51 -34.13 -4.53
CA SER A 120 -18.88 -33.48 -3.27
C SER A 120 -17.75 -33.53 -2.25
N VAL A 121 -17.90 -32.81 -1.13
CA VAL A 121 -16.87 -32.79 -0.07
C VAL A 121 -16.75 -34.15 0.61
N GLU A 122 -17.84 -34.91 0.66
CA GLU A 122 -17.90 -36.27 1.21
C GLU A 122 -17.01 -37.25 0.44
N ASP A 123 -16.77 -37.01 -0.86
CA ASP A 123 -15.87 -37.84 -1.67
C ASP A 123 -14.41 -37.80 -1.18
N LEU A 124 -14.04 -36.81 -0.34
CA LEU A 124 -12.71 -36.67 0.26
C LEU A 124 -12.51 -37.47 1.56
N HIS A 125 -13.56 -38.08 2.09
CA HIS A 125 -13.53 -38.87 3.33
C HIS A 125 -13.81 -40.37 3.06
N ASP A 126 -13.72 -40.84 1.81
CA ASP A 126 -13.92 -42.26 1.53
C ASP A 126 -12.72 -43.08 2.02
N SER A 127 -12.88 -43.72 3.18
CA SER A 127 -11.86 -44.54 3.85
C SER A 127 -11.47 -45.80 3.07
N ARG A 128 -12.16 -46.11 1.97
CA ARG A 128 -11.85 -47.25 1.09
C ARG A 128 -10.87 -46.88 -0.02
N LEU A 129 -10.61 -45.59 -0.25
CA LEU A 129 -9.64 -45.17 -1.26
C LEU A 129 -8.23 -45.45 -0.77
N ASP A 130 -7.38 -45.88 -1.69
CA ASP A 130 -5.95 -45.84 -1.44
C ASP A 130 -5.45 -44.38 -1.33
N PRO A 131 -4.29 -44.14 -0.71
CA PRO A 131 -3.75 -42.80 -0.53
C PRO A 131 -3.53 -42.01 -1.84
N ASP A 132 -3.22 -42.69 -2.95
CA ASP A 132 -2.94 -42.05 -4.23
C ASP A 132 -4.23 -41.57 -4.93
N HIS A 133 -5.28 -42.38 -4.88
CA HIS A 133 -6.63 -41.99 -5.28
C HIS A 133 -7.10 -40.77 -4.50
N LEU A 134 -6.98 -40.81 -3.17
CA LEU A 134 -7.36 -39.68 -2.32
C LEU A 134 -6.54 -38.43 -2.66
N LYS A 135 -5.26 -38.58 -3.01
CA LYS A 135 -4.39 -37.47 -3.42
C LYS A 135 -4.87 -36.78 -4.69
N PHE A 136 -5.02 -37.52 -5.78
CA PHE A 136 -5.45 -36.90 -7.05
C PHE A 136 -6.88 -36.36 -6.95
N ARG A 137 -7.76 -37.05 -6.22
CA ARG A 137 -9.11 -36.54 -5.92
C ARG A 137 -9.07 -35.20 -5.20
N SER A 138 -8.23 -35.08 -4.17
CA SER A 138 -8.04 -33.84 -3.42
C SER A 138 -7.53 -32.73 -4.32
N TYR A 139 -6.56 -33.00 -5.20
CA TYR A 139 -6.05 -32.03 -6.15
C TYR A 139 -7.14 -31.53 -7.09
N ILE A 140 -7.93 -32.43 -7.69
CA ILE A 140 -8.99 -32.07 -8.63
C ILE A 140 -10.07 -31.24 -7.93
N PHE A 141 -10.55 -31.70 -6.77
CA PHE A 141 -11.61 -31.03 -6.01
C PHE A 141 -11.18 -29.64 -5.52
N LEU A 142 -10.05 -29.57 -4.80
CA LEU A 142 -9.59 -28.31 -4.18
C LEU A 142 -9.14 -27.29 -5.23
N THR A 143 -8.56 -27.73 -6.34
CA THR A 143 -8.20 -26.85 -7.46
C THR A 143 -9.46 -26.32 -8.16
N SER A 144 -10.50 -27.13 -8.32
CA SER A 144 -11.78 -26.67 -8.87
C SER A 144 -12.45 -25.64 -7.97
N ALA A 145 -12.42 -25.86 -6.65
CA ALA A 145 -12.89 -24.89 -5.67
C ALA A 145 -12.05 -23.60 -5.69
N ARG A 146 -10.73 -23.70 -5.87
CA ARG A 146 -9.82 -22.55 -6.04
C ARG A 146 -10.21 -21.67 -7.22
N TYR A 147 -10.48 -22.26 -8.39
CA TYR A 147 -10.87 -21.47 -9.57
C TYR A 147 -12.26 -20.84 -9.46
N ASN A 148 -13.10 -21.35 -8.56
CA ASN A 148 -14.37 -20.73 -8.21
C ASN A 148 -14.25 -19.71 -7.07
N PHE A 149 -13.04 -19.50 -6.51
CA PHE A 149 -12.80 -18.68 -5.33
C PHE A 149 -13.66 -19.09 -4.11
N ASP A 150 -14.06 -20.37 -4.04
CA ASP A 150 -14.87 -20.88 -2.93
C ASP A 150 -13.96 -21.30 -1.78
N PHE A 151 -13.41 -20.31 -1.08
CA PHE A 151 -12.49 -20.53 0.03
C PHE A 151 -13.13 -21.35 1.16
N SER A 152 -14.44 -21.22 1.35
CA SER A 152 -15.21 -21.97 2.34
C SER A 152 -15.31 -23.45 1.98
N LEU A 153 -15.48 -23.78 0.71
CA LEU A 153 -15.44 -25.16 0.24
C LEU A 153 -14.04 -25.76 0.34
N ILE A 154 -12.98 -25.00 0.04
CA ILE A 154 -11.60 -25.48 0.25
C ILE A 154 -11.38 -25.79 1.75
N HIS A 155 -11.77 -24.87 2.63
CA HIS A 155 -11.65 -25.07 4.08
C HIS A 155 -12.43 -26.29 4.57
N ARG A 156 -13.68 -26.48 4.12
CA ARG A 156 -14.46 -27.69 4.38
C ARG A 156 -13.80 -28.93 3.80
N GLY A 157 -13.25 -28.88 2.59
CA GLY A 157 -12.51 -29.98 2.00
C GLY A 157 -11.39 -30.47 2.92
N PHE A 158 -10.60 -29.55 3.47
CA PHE A 158 -9.55 -29.89 4.44
C PHE A 158 -10.09 -30.52 5.73
N SER A 159 -11.30 -30.20 6.19
CA SER A 159 -11.87 -30.87 7.38
C SER A 159 -12.29 -32.32 7.11
N TYR A 160 -12.54 -32.69 5.85
CA TYR A 160 -12.88 -34.06 5.44
C TYR A 160 -11.63 -34.89 5.08
N LEU A 161 -10.49 -34.26 4.81
CA LEU A 161 -9.24 -34.98 4.59
C LEU A 161 -8.70 -35.60 5.89
N PRO A 162 -8.16 -36.83 5.85
CA PRO A 162 -7.43 -37.43 6.96
C PRO A 162 -6.25 -36.56 7.41
N GLU A 163 -5.99 -36.48 8.72
CA GLU A 163 -4.97 -35.58 9.28
C GLU A 163 -3.57 -35.71 8.64
N PRO A 164 -3.03 -36.93 8.41
CA PRO A 164 -1.72 -37.10 7.78
C PRO A 164 -1.68 -36.54 6.35
N PHE A 165 -2.84 -36.38 5.71
CA PHE A 165 -2.97 -35.95 4.33
C PHE A 165 -3.08 -34.43 4.18
N ARG A 166 -3.48 -33.70 5.24
CA ARG A 166 -3.77 -32.26 5.17
C ARG A 166 -2.56 -31.39 4.85
N SER A 167 -1.36 -31.89 5.14
CA SER A 167 -0.08 -31.22 4.88
C SER A 167 0.94 -32.18 4.23
N SER A 168 0.46 -33.21 3.52
CA SER A 168 1.32 -34.24 2.94
C SER A 168 2.15 -33.75 1.75
N THR A 169 1.75 -32.65 1.12
CA THR A 169 2.43 -32.07 -0.04
C THR A 169 2.42 -30.54 0.05
N GLU A 170 3.46 -29.90 -0.50
CA GLU A 170 3.58 -28.44 -0.58
C GLU A 170 2.38 -27.81 -1.29
N TYR A 171 1.81 -28.50 -2.30
CA TYR A 171 0.63 -28.05 -3.03
C TYR A 171 -0.63 -27.97 -2.15
N LEU A 172 -0.86 -28.96 -1.28
CA LEU A 172 -1.97 -28.91 -0.33
C LEU A 172 -1.75 -27.83 0.73
N THR A 173 -0.52 -27.68 1.22
CA THR A 173 -0.17 -26.58 2.13
C THR A 173 -0.46 -25.22 1.48
N ALA A 174 -0.07 -25.03 0.22
CA ALA A 174 -0.36 -23.80 -0.54
C ALA A 174 -1.86 -23.60 -0.79
N LEU A 175 -2.66 -24.66 -1.03
CA LEU A 175 -4.12 -24.57 -1.16
C LEU A 175 -4.79 -24.16 0.16
N LYS A 176 -4.28 -24.66 1.29
CA LYS A 176 -4.74 -24.28 2.63
C LYS A 176 -4.43 -22.82 2.92
N LEU A 177 -3.22 -22.37 2.58
CA LEU A 177 -2.81 -20.96 2.68
C LEU A 177 -3.69 -20.06 1.80
N PHE A 178 -3.95 -20.46 0.56
CA PHE A 178 -4.88 -19.78 -0.35
C PHE A 178 -6.26 -19.58 0.27
N ALA A 179 -6.85 -20.62 0.85
CA ALA A 179 -8.15 -20.51 1.50
C ALA A 179 -8.14 -19.58 2.72
N ARG A 180 -7.09 -19.64 3.55
CA ARG A 180 -6.96 -18.77 4.73
C ARG A 180 -6.83 -17.29 4.35
N MET A 181 -5.94 -16.97 3.41
CA MET A 181 -5.73 -15.60 2.92
C MET A 181 -7.00 -15.06 2.25
N GLY A 182 -7.65 -15.85 1.39
CA GLY A 182 -8.89 -15.45 0.73
C GLY A 182 -10.05 -15.18 1.69
N GLN A 183 -10.11 -15.89 2.83
CA GLN A 183 -11.10 -15.64 3.88
C GLN A 183 -10.70 -14.50 4.85
N ARG A 184 -9.53 -13.88 4.67
CA ARG A 184 -8.94 -12.93 5.64
C ARG A 184 -8.91 -13.51 7.06
N ARG A 185 -8.66 -14.81 7.17
CA ARG A 185 -8.43 -15.50 8.46
C ARG A 185 -6.96 -15.44 8.82
N ASP A 186 -6.65 -15.67 10.09
CA ASP A 186 -5.27 -15.69 10.57
C ASP A 186 -4.41 -16.67 9.76
N TYR A 187 -3.36 -16.13 9.16
CA TYR A 187 -2.26 -16.85 8.52
C TYR A 187 -0.95 -16.22 9.00
N GLU A 188 0.09 -17.04 9.06
CA GLU A 188 1.43 -16.55 9.36
C GLU A 188 2.17 -16.37 8.05
N LEU A 189 2.66 -15.15 7.78
CA LEU A 189 3.42 -14.86 6.57
C LEU A 189 4.72 -15.68 6.52
N SER A 190 5.30 -16.02 7.67
CA SER A 190 6.47 -16.90 7.79
C SER A 190 6.24 -18.28 7.18
N THR A 191 5.03 -18.86 7.30
CA THR A 191 4.71 -20.13 6.65
C THR A 191 4.69 -19.99 5.13
N VAL A 192 4.27 -18.83 4.59
CA VAL A 192 4.32 -18.57 3.15
C VAL A 192 5.77 -18.44 2.69
N GLU A 193 6.59 -17.69 3.44
CA GLU A 193 8.02 -17.50 3.20
C GLU A 193 8.77 -18.85 3.20
N GLU A 194 8.50 -19.72 4.19
CA GLU A 194 9.04 -21.08 4.30
C GLU A 194 8.72 -21.90 3.04
N VAL A 195 7.43 -22.07 2.69
CA VAL A 195 7.02 -22.88 1.53
C VAL A 195 7.62 -22.33 0.22
N GLN A 196 7.66 -21.01 0.03
CA GLN A 196 8.27 -20.43 -1.19
C GLN A 196 9.79 -20.66 -1.26
N SER A 197 10.47 -20.69 -0.11
CA SER A 197 11.92 -20.88 -0.04
C SER A 197 12.34 -22.32 -0.29
N GLU A 198 11.50 -23.28 0.09
CA GLU A 198 11.77 -24.73 -0.02
C GLU A 198 11.32 -25.31 -1.36
N THR A 199 10.27 -24.75 -1.97
CA THR A 199 9.70 -25.32 -3.20
C THR A 199 10.43 -24.87 -4.46
N ASP A 200 10.66 -25.81 -5.39
CA ASP A 200 11.06 -25.53 -6.78
C ASP A 200 9.87 -25.61 -7.76
N SER A 201 8.68 -25.97 -7.28
CA SER A 201 7.50 -26.17 -8.11
C SER A 201 6.88 -24.84 -8.57
N ASP A 202 6.87 -24.61 -9.88
CA ASP A 202 6.21 -23.44 -10.48
C ASP A 202 4.74 -23.35 -10.08
N LYS A 203 4.02 -24.47 -9.99
CA LYS A 203 2.59 -24.50 -9.62
C LYS A 203 2.34 -24.17 -8.17
N VAL A 204 3.23 -24.56 -7.25
CA VAL A 204 3.16 -24.15 -5.85
C VAL A 204 3.40 -22.65 -5.74
N LEU A 205 4.46 -22.14 -6.38
CA LEU A 205 4.76 -20.70 -6.43
C LEU A 205 3.61 -19.87 -7.03
N GLN A 206 3.04 -20.32 -8.16
CA GLN A 206 1.88 -19.70 -8.79
C GLN A 206 0.66 -19.68 -7.88
N LEU A 207 0.48 -20.71 -7.06
CA LEU A 207 -0.61 -20.78 -6.09
C LEU A 207 -0.38 -19.85 -4.90
N LEU A 208 0.84 -19.77 -4.36
CA LEU A 208 1.18 -18.80 -3.32
C LEU A 208 1.02 -17.36 -3.82
N LEU A 209 1.47 -17.08 -5.04
CA LEU A 209 1.29 -15.79 -5.69
C LEU A 209 -0.20 -15.45 -5.86
N HIS A 210 -1.03 -16.46 -6.14
CA HIS A 210 -2.48 -16.30 -6.19
C HIS A 210 -3.10 -16.02 -4.81
N ALA A 211 -2.58 -16.67 -3.77
CA ALA A 211 -3.06 -16.48 -2.40
C ALA A 211 -2.76 -15.07 -1.89
N LEU A 212 -1.53 -14.61 -2.06
CA LEU A 212 -1.08 -13.26 -1.67
C LEU A 212 -1.81 -12.15 -2.44
N TRP A 213 -2.35 -12.46 -3.62
CA TRP A 213 -3.18 -11.51 -4.34
C TRP A 213 -4.47 -11.12 -3.58
N PHE A 214 -4.91 -11.90 -2.57
CA PHE A 214 -6.06 -11.56 -1.72
C PHE A 214 -5.73 -10.74 -0.46
N THR A 215 -4.45 -10.42 -0.23
CA THR A 215 -4.00 -9.66 0.94
C THR A 215 -3.76 -8.19 0.57
N ASP A 216 -3.62 -7.33 1.58
CA ASP A 216 -3.48 -5.87 1.40
C ASP A 216 -2.14 -5.32 1.95
N GLY A 217 -1.30 -6.15 2.58
CA GLY A 217 -0.11 -5.70 3.29
C GLY A 217 1.13 -5.48 2.42
N GLU A 218 2.01 -4.57 2.88
CA GLU A 218 3.26 -4.22 2.21
C GLU A 218 4.23 -5.41 2.12
N ARG A 219 4.40 -6.15 3.22
CA ARG A 219 5.26 -7.34 3.26
C ARG A 219 4.78 -8.42 2.30
N GLU A 220 3.47 -8.62 2.21
CA GLU A 220 2.88 -9.55 1.25
C GLU A 220 3.14 -9.11 -0.19
N ALA A 221 3.05 -7.82 -0.49
CA ALA A 221 3.37 -7.29 -1.81
C ALA A 221 4.87 -7.47 -2.15
N GLU A 222 5.78 -7.29 -1.20
CA GLU A 222 7.20 -7.59 -1.40
C GLU A 222 7.45 -9.08 -1.68
N LEU A 223 6.78 -9.96 -0.93
CA LEU A 223 6.87 -11.40 -1.15
C LEU A 223 6.28 -11.81 -2.51
N MET A 224 5.18 -11.18 -2.95
CA MET A 224 4.64 -11.39 -4.30
C MET A 224 5.66 -11.05 -5.38
N ILE A 225 6.39 -9.95 -5.25
CA ILE A 225 7.45 -9.56 -6.21
C ILE A 225 8.55 -10.61 -6.22
N THR A 226 8.97 -11.08 -5.04
CA THR A 226 10.02 -12.11 -4.89
C THR A 226 9.63 -13.42 -5.59
N ILE A 227 8.41 -13.90 -5.35
CA ILE A 227 7.87 -15.11 -6.00
C ILE A 227 7.73 -14.90 -7.51
N ALA A 228 7.23 -13.74 -7.93
CA ALA A 228 7.08 -13.41 -9.34
C ALA A 228 8.44 -13.36 -10.07
N ASP A 229 9.48 -12.82 -9.44
CA ASP A 229 10.83 -12.80 -10.01
C ASP A 229 11.42 -14.21 -10.13
N LYS A 230 11.19 -15.09 -9.15
CA LYS A 230 11.57 -16.51 -9.23
C LYS A 230 10.88 -17.19 -10.42
N LEU A 231 9.56 -17.03 -10.55
CA LEU A 231 8.77 -17.59 -11.65
C LEU A 231 9.20 -17.05 -13.03
N LEU A 232 9.41 -15.74 -13.16
CA LEU A 232 9.83 -15.11 -14.42
C LEU A 232 11.26 -15.49 -14.81
N SER A 233 12.11 -15.87 -13.85
CA SER A 233 13.43 -16.43 -14.16
C SER A 233 13.34 -17.80 -14.84
N GLN A 234 12.29 -18.58 -14.54
CA GLN A 234 12.00 -19.88 -15.12
C GLN A 234 11.23 -19.78 -16.44
N ASN A 235 10.26 -18.85 -16.52
CA ASN A 235 9.45 -18.61 -17.71
C ASN A 235 9.17 -17.11 -17.91
N ARG A 236 9.94 -16.49 -18.81
CA ARG A 236 9.80 -15.06 -19.16
C ARG A 236 8.54 -14.72 -19.98
N ALA A 237 7.76 -15.70 -20.41
CA ALA A 237 6.53 -15.49 -21.18
C ALA A 237 5.25 -15.65 -20.32
N ASP A 238 5.38 -15.76 -19.00
CA ASP A 238 4.24 -15.94 -18.11
C ASP A 238 3.49 -14.62 -17.85
N SER A 239 2.47 -14.37 -18.66
CA SER A 239 1.66 -13.15 -18.61
C SER A 239 0.93 -12.96 -17.27
N VAL A 240 0.44 -14.05 -16.66
CA VAL A 240 -0.25 -14.04 -15.36
C VAL A 240 0.69 -13.58 -14.26
N THR A 241 1.95 -14.03 -14.30
CA THR A 241 2.98 -13.64 -13.33
C THR A 241 3.31 -12.16 -13.43
N TYR A 242 3.46 -11.64 -14.65
CA TYR A 242 3.65 -10.20 -14.86
C TYR A 242 2.47 -9.38 -14.34
N MET A 243 1.23 -9.81 -14.59
CA MET A 243 0.04 -9.13 -14.08
C MET A 243 0.05 -9.07 -12.55
N ARG A 244 0.31 -10.18 -11.87
CA ARG A 244 0.35 -10.22 -10.40
C ARG A 244 1.52 -9.41 -9.82
N LYS A 245 2.67 -9.41 -10.50
CA LYS A 245 3.79 -8.53 -10.16
C LYS A 245 3.41 -7.05 -10.28
N ALA A 246 2.67 -6.68 -11.33
CA ALA A 246 2.17 -5.32 -11.49
C ALA A 246 1.25 -4.90 -10.35
N THR A 247 0.33 -5.79 -9.92
CA THR A 247 -0.52 -5.54 -8.75
C THR A 247 0.29 -5.31 -7.48
N ALA A 248 1.31 -6.14 -7.23
CA ALA A 248 2.17 -5.98 -6.06
C ALA A 248 2.96 -4.66 -6.10
N LEU A 249 3.55 -4.30 -7.24
CA LEU A 249 4.26 -3.03 -7.42
C LEU A 249 3.34 -1.83 -7.24
N ARG A 250 2.09 -1.93 -7.71
CA ARG A 250 1.07 -0.90 -7.50
C ARG A 250 0.75 -0.72 -6.01
N ARG A 251 0.59 -1.81 -5.25
CA ARG A 251 0.38 -1.75 -3.79
C ARG A 251 1.50 -1.01 -3.05
N LEU A 252 2.73 -1.11 -3.56
CA LEU A 252 3.92 -0.43 -3.01
C LEU A 252 4.10 1.01 -3.53
N GLY A 253 3.15 1.57 -4.28
CA GLY A 253 3.28 2.90 -4.90
C GLY A 253 4.36 2.98 -6.01
N LYS A 254 4.90 1.84 -6.46
CA LYS A 254 5.95 1.77 -7.49
C LYS A 254 5.32 1.82 -8.90
N TYR A 255 4.55 2.86 -9.19
CA TYR A 255 3.66 2.95 -10.36
C TYR A 255 4.36 2.80 -11.71
N SER A 256 5.57 3.36 -11.88
CA SER A 256 6.32 3.22 -13.13
C SER A 256 6.71 1.77 -13.40
N LEU A 257 7.14 1.06 -12.35
CA LEU A 257 7.47 -0.37 -12.46
C LEU A 257 6.21 -1.22 -12.63
N ALA A 258 5.12 -0.87 -11.95
CA ALA A 258 3.83 -1.54 -12.13
C ALA A 258 3.33 -1.42 -13.57
N THR A 259 3.42 -0.23 -14.16
CA THR A 259 3.05 0.04 -15.56
C THR A 259 3.90 -0.81 -16.52
N ALA A 260 5.22 -0.84 -16.32
CA ALA A 260 6.10 -1.67 -17.14
C ALA A 260 5.74 -3.16 -17.03
N ALA A 261 5.44 -3.66 -15.82
CA ALA A 261 5.06 -5.05 -15.62
C ALA A 261 3.71 -5.40 -16.28
N ILE A 262 2.68 -4.55 -16.17
CA ILE A 262 1.40 -4.82 -16.81
C ILE A 262 1.47 -4.73 -18.33
N ASP A 263 2.30 -3.82 -18.88
CA ASP A 263 2.53 -3.74 -20.32
C ASP A 263 3.22 -5.02 -20.84
N GLN A 264 4.16 -5.60 -20.07
CA GLN A 264 4.74 -6.93 -20.38
C GLN A 264 3.68 -8.03 -20.33
N ALA A 265 2.80 -8.04 -19.32
CA ALA A 265 1.70 -9.00 -19.23
C ALA A 265 0.79 -8.94 -20.46
N ILE A 266 0.41 -7.74 -20.90
CA ILE A 266 -0.42 -7.53 -22.10
C ILE A 266 0.30 -7.99 -23.36
N SER A 267 1.60 -7.72 -23.49
CA SER A 267 2.37 -8.07 -24.69
C SER A 267 2.62 -9.57 -24.87
N THR A 268 2.64 -10.33 -23.77
CA THR A 268 2.91 -11.78 -23.74
C THR A 268 1.64 -12.63 -23.73
N LEU A 269 0.48 -12.01 -23.50
CA LEU A 269 -0.81 -12.68 -23.52
C LEU A 269 -1.21 -13.05 -24.96
N ASP A 270 -1.79 -14.23 -25.13
CA ASP A 270 -2.30 -14.67 -26.43
C ASP A 270 -3.49 -13.80 -26.87
N ALA A 271 -3.46 -13.35 -28.13
CA ALA A 271 -4.48 -12.48 -28.70
C ALA A 271 -5.91 -13.06 -28.66
N SER A 272 -6.06 -14.40 -28.55
CA SER A 272 -7.38 -15.03 -28.41
C SER A 272 -8.01 -14.81 -27.03
N GLU A 273 -7.23 -14.49 -26.00
CA GLU A 273 -7.65 -14.37 -24.60
C GLU A 273 -8.28 -13.00 -24.30
N THR A 274 -9.27 -12.61 -25.11
CA THR A 274 -9.89 -11.27 -25.09
C THR A 274 -10.44 -10.86 -23.72
N LYS A 275 -11.00 -11.80 -22.95
CA LYS A 275 -11.48 -11.54 -21.58
C LYS A 275 -10.33 -11.19 -20.64
N ILE A 276 -9.22 -11.94 -20.71
CA ILE A 276 -8.05 -11.71 -19.86
C ILE A 276 -7.37 -10.39 -20.26
N HIS A 277 -7.33 -10.04 -21.55
CA HIS A 277 -6.86 -8.74 -22.02
C HIS A 277 -7.65 -7.59 -21.37
N GLN A 278 -8.98 -7.69 -21.27
CA GLN A 278 -9.80 -6.67 -20.61
C GLN A 278 -9.45 -6.51 -19.13
N ASP A 279 -9.19 -7.61 -18.43
CA ASP A 279 -8.78 -7.56 -17.02
C ASP A 279 -7.40 -6.90 -16.87
N TYR A 280 -6.47 -7.14 -17.78
CA TYR A 280 -5.14 -6.51 -17.74
C TYR A 280 -5.20 -5.02 -18.06
N VAL A 281 -6.03 -4.61 -19.03
CA VAL A 281 -6.30 -3.19 -19.31
C VAL A 281 -6.90 -2.51 -18.09
N ARG A 282 -7.85 -3.15 -17.39
CA ARG A 282 -8.42 -2.62 -16.15
C ARG A 282 -7.36 -2.43 -15.06
N GLU A 283 -6.47 -3.40 -14.88
CA GLU A 283 -5.36 -3.25 -13.91
C GLU A 283 -4.43 -2.09 -14.31
N ARG A 284 -4.13 -1.94 -15.61
CA ARG A 284 -3.34 -0.82 -16.13
C ARG A 284 -4.01 0.53 -15.86
N GLU A 285 -5.32 0.64 -16.04
CA GLU A 285 -6.10 1.84 -15.71
C GLU A 285 -6.07 2.12 -14.20
N LEU A 286 -6.22 1.10 -13.35
CA LEU A 286 -6.14 1.24 -11.90
C LEU A 286 -4.77 1.76 -11.44
N ILE A 287 -3.68 1.30 -12.04
CA ILE A 287 -2.33 1.83 -11.81
C ILE A 287 -2.30 3.35 -12.08
N GLY A 288 -2.81 3.78 -13.23
CA GLY A 288 -2.83 5.19 -13.62
C GLY A 288 -3.68 6.07 -12.71
N VAL A 289 -4.88 5.61 -12.35
CA VAL A 289 -5.79 6.35 -11.45
C VAL A 289 -5.18 6.51 -10.06
N GLN A 290 -4.56 5.46 -9.51
CA GLN A 290 -3.91 5.56 -8.19
C GLN A 290 -2.71 6.50 -8.21
N GLN A 291 -1.85 6.41 -9.24
CA GLN A 291 -0.72 7.31 -9.42
C GLN A 291 -1.16 8.79 -9.50
N GLU A 292 -2.19 9.07 -10.30
CA GLU A 292 -2.72 10.43 -10.42
C GLU A 292 -3.32 10.93 -9.11
N THR A 293 -4.07 10.07 -8.40
CA THR A 293 -4.69 10.40 -7.12
C THR A 293 -3.64 10.75 -6.08
N GLU A 294 -2.58 9.95 -5.93
CA GLU A 294 -1.48 10.25 -5.01
C GLU A 294 -0.75 11.54 -5.38
N SER A 295 -0.49 11.79 -6.67
CA SER A 295 0.12 13.04 -7.12
C SER A 295 -0.74 14.26 -6.79
N ARG A 296 -2.07 14.16 -6.94
CA ARG A 296 -3.01 15.22 -6.56
C ARG A 296 -3.03 15.45 -5.05
N ILE A 297 -3.02 14.38 -4.25
CA ILE A 297 -2.97 14.46 -2.78
C ILE A 297 -1.66 15.13 -2.33
N ALA A 298 -0.52 14.75 -2.89
CA ALA A 298 0.77 15.35 -2.57
C ALA A 298 0.79 16.85 -2.88
N LYS A 299 0.31 17.26 -4.06
CA LYS A 299 0.19 18.68 -4.43
C LYS A 299 -0.76 19.45 -3.51
N LEU A 300 -1.87 18.84 -3.12
CA LEU A 300 -2.81 19.46 -2.18
C LEU A 300 -2.15 19.66 -0.81
N ALA A 301 -1.43 18.66 -0.31
CA ALA A 301 -0.70 18.75 0.95
C ALA A 301 0.38 19.84 0.91
N GLU A 302 1.14 19.94 -0.17
CA GLU A 302 2.13 21.01 -0.37
C GLU A 302 1.48 22.40 -0.35
N ASN A 303 0.36 22.57 -1.04
CA ASN A 303 -0.38 23.84 -1.04
C ASN A 303 -0.89 24.20 0.37
N ILE A 304 -1.47 23.23 1.09
CA ILE A 304 -1.95 23.43 2.46
C ILE A 304 -0.79 23.82 3.39
N MET A 305 0.35 23.13 3.30
CA MET A 305 1.52 23.45 4.11
C MET A 305 2.05 24.86 3.82
N ARG A 306 2.11 25.24 2.53
CA ARG A 306 2.54 26.58 2.12
C ARG A 306 1.60 27.67 2.65
N ASP A 307 0.29 27.47 2.51
CA ASP A 307 -0.71 28.43 2.96
C ASP A 307 -0.72 28.53 4.50
N MET A 308 -0.51 27.41 5.21
CA MET A 308 -0.37 27.38 6.65
C MET A 308 0.90 28.13 7.12
N SER A 309 2.03 27.94 6.44
CA SER A 309 3.26 28.69 6.74
C SER A 309 3.06 30.19 6.53
N ALA A 310 2.44 30.61 5.42
CA ALA A 310 2.15 32.02 5.16
C ALA A 310 1.18 32.61 6.21
N THR A 311 0.18 31.84 6.63
CA THR A 311 -0.75 32.24 7.69
C THR A 311 -0.02 32.42 9.02
N ILE A 312 0.82 31.45 9.42
CA ILE A 312 1.62 31.53 10.64
C ILE A 312 2.56 32.74 10.61
N GLU A 313 3.25 32.99 9.50
CA GLU A 313 4.12 34.17 9.34
C GLU A 313 3.33 35.48 9.51
N SER A 314 2.13 35.56 8.91
CA SER A 314 1.28 36.74 9.02
C SER A 314 0.76 36.97 10.45
N GLU A 315 0.40 35.89 11.17
CA GLU A 315 -0.02 35.98 12.57
C GLU A 315 1.15 36.36 13.49
N VAL A 316 2.35 35.80 13.26
CA VAL A 316 3.55 36.15 14.03
C VAL A 316 3.91 37.62 13.85
N GLU A 317 3.88 38.15 12.62
CA GLU A 317 4.12 39.57 12.37
C GLU A 317 3.03 40.45 12.99
N TYR A 318 1.77 40.04 12.91
CA TYR A 318 0.68 40.73 13.60
C TYR A 318 0.91 40.79 15.12
N PHE A 319 1.25 39.66 15.76
CA PHE A 319 1.54 39.62 17.20
C PHE A 319 2.78 40.43 17.58
N ARG A 320 3.83 40.42 16.76
CA ARG A 320 5.01 41.29 16.97
C ARG A 320 4.61 42.76 16.95
N GLY A 321 3.77 43.16 16.00
CA GLY A 321 3.23 44.51 15.91
C GLY A 321 2.44 44.91 17.16
N GLU A 322 1.56 44.03 17.64
CA GLU A 322 0.75 44.30 18.84
C GLU A 322 1.61 44.37 20.11
N ILE A 323 2.61 43.50 20.26
CA ILE A 323 3.58 43.55 21.37
C ILE A 323 4.38 44.85 21.35
N ALA A 324 4.85 45.29 20.17
CA ALA A 324 5.58 46.55 20.04
C ALA A 324 4.71 47.74 20.48
N LYS A 325 3.45 47.77 20.04
CA LYS A 325 2.47 48.80 20.44
C LYS A 325 2.17 48.78 21.93
N GLN A 326 1.97 47.59 22.52
CA GLN A 326 1.73 47.45 23.95
C GLN A 326 2.96 47.85 24.77
N GLY A 327 4.17 47.59 24.26
CA GLY A 327 5.43 48.07 24.83
C GLY A 327 5.51 49.59 24.85
N GLU A 328 5.15 50.26 23.75
CA GLU A 328 5.10 51.74 23.69
C GLU A 328 4.05 52.32 24.63
N GLU A 329 2.85 51.74 24.69
CA GLU A 329 1.79 52.19 25.61
C GLU A 329 2.21 52.01 27.07
N SER A 330 2.85 50.89 27.42
CA SER A 330 3.34 50.63 28.78
C SER A 330 4.49 51.56 29.16
N ALA A 331 5.41 51.85 28.24
CA ALA A 331 6.46 52.85 28.44
C ALA A 331 5.87 54.25 28.68
N ARG A 332 4.84 54.62 27.92
CA ARG A 332 4.13 55.89 28.07
C ARG A 332 3.39 55.98 29.40
N GLN A 333 2.67 54.95 29.81
CA GLN A 333 2.01 54.89 31.12
C GLN A 333 3.01 54.98 32.26
N THR A 334 4.16 54.29 32.14
CA THR A 334 5.23 54.35 33.14
C THR A 334 5.82 55.75 33.23
N SER A 335 6.04 56.42 32.09
CA SER A 335 6.50 57.82 32.05
C SER A 335 5.50 58.78 32.70
N ASP A 336 4.21 58.64 32.40
CA ASP A 336 3.13 59.44 33.00
C ASP A 336 3.02 59.19 34.52
N ALA A 337 3.17 57.94 34.95
CA ALA A 337 3.15 57.58 36.38
C ALA A 337 4.37 58.15 37.12
N LEU A 338 5.57 58.00 36.56
CA LEU A 338 6.79 58.62 37.11
C LEU A 338 6.64 60.13 37.22
N PHE A 339 6.05 60.78 36.21
CA PHE A 339 5.79 62.22 36.25
C PHE A 339 4.85 62.61 37.39
N LYS A 340 3.75 61.87 37.59
CA LYS A 340 2.84 62.10 38.72
C LYS A 340 3.53 61.91 40.07
N VAL A 341 4.40 60.90 40.20
CA VAL A 341 5.18 60.68 41.43
C VAL A 341 6.10 61.88 41.70
N VAL A 342 6.77 62.41 40.68
CA VAL A 342 7.59 63.63 40.81
C VAL A 342 6.74 64.85 41.20
N GLU A 343 5.56 65.02 40.61
CA GLU A 343 4.64 66.11 40.95
C GLU A 343 4.18 66.02 42.42
N ILE A 344 3.80 64.83 42.88
CA ILE A 344 3.40 64.58 44.27
C ILE A 344 4.57 64.84 45.22
N LEU A 345 5.76 64.30 44.92
CA LEU A 345 6.95 64.49 45.75
C LEU A 345 7.33 65.96 45.86
N GLY A 346 7.33 66.69 44.75
CA GLY A 346 7.61 68.12 44.74
C GLY A 346 6.58 68.96 45.50
N LEU A 347 5.29 68.59 45.46
CA LEU A 347 4.24 69.17 46.30
C LEU A 347 4.52 68.96 47.79
N PHE A 348 4.90 67.73 48.19
CA PHE A 348 5.28 67.44 49.58
C PHE A 348 6.52 68.23 50.01
N THR A 349 7.55 68.33 49.16
CA THR A 349 8.74 69.13 49.46
C THR A 349 8.40 70.61 49.64
N ALA A 350 7.55 71.17 48.78
CA ALA A 350 7.08 72.55 48.90
C ALA A 350 6.30 72.76 50.20
N LEU A 351 5.41 71.83 50.56
CA LEU A 351 4.66 71.87 51.82
C LEU A 351 5.59 71.85 53.04
N ILE A 352 6.58 70.94 53.05
CA ILE A 352 7.57 70.85 54.13
C ILE A 352 8.38 72.15 54.23
N ALA A 353 8.80 72.72 53.10
CA ALA A 353 9.54 73.99 53.07
C ALA A 353 8.72 75.15 53.65
N VAL A 354 7.43 75.23 53.32
CA VAL A 354 6.50 76.24 53.87
C VAL A 354 6.34 76.05 55.38
N ILE A 355 6.13 74.81 55.84
CA ILE A 355 6.01 74.50 57.27
C ILE A 355 7.31 74.85 58.01
N ALA A 356 8.46 74.48 57.46
CA ALA A 356 9.78 74.77 58.04
C ALA A 356 10.07 76.27 58.10
N ALA A 357 9.72 77.03 57.05
CA ALA A 357 9.85 78.49 57.04
C ALA A 357 8.93 79.15 58.09
N THR A 358 7.70 78.64 58.21
CA THR A 358 6.70 79.15 59.17
C THR A 358 7.16 78.89 60.61
N LEU A 359 7.54 77.64 60.93
CA LEU A 359 8.04 77.27 62.26
C LEU A 359 9.38 77.95 62.58
N GLY A 360 10.32 77.99 61.64
CA GLY A 360 11.62 78.63 61.83
C GLY A 360 11.52 80.13 62.17
N SER A 361 10.55 80.83 61.57
CA SER A 361 10.29 82.25 61.87
C SER A 361 9.74 82.50 63.29
N ALA A 362 9.17 81.48 63.93
CA ALA A 362 8.62 81.59 65.28
C ALA A 362 9.69 81.49 66.38
N PHE A 363 10.83 80.83 66.10
CA PHE A 363 11.90 80.59 67.08
C PHE A 363 13.03 81.63 67.05
N THR A 364 13.05 82.55 66.09
CA THR A 364 14.05 83.63 66.01
C THR A 364 13.61 84.84 66.84
N GLY A 365 14.26 85.05 67.99
CA GLY A 365 13.82 85.93 69.08
C GLY A 365 13.79 87.45 68.84
N ASP A 366 14.38 88.01 67.78
CA ASP A 366 14.55 89.47 67.64
C ASP A 366 14.12 90.05 66.28
N LEU A 367 13.37 89.31 65.48
CA LEU A 367 12.93 89.80 64.17
C LEU A 367 11.68 90.65 64.25
N SER A 368 11.73 91.83 63.63
CA SER A 368 10.57 92.70 63.42
C SER A 368 9.50 92.00 62.60
N TRP A 369 8.23 92.38 62.81
CA TRP A 369 7.08 91.85 62.06
C TRP A 369 7.30 91.82 60.54
N TRP A 370 7.90 92.88 59.98
CA TRP A 370 8.17 92.99 58.54
C TRP A 370 9.23 92.00 58.05
N GLN A 371 10.25 91.71 58.86
CA GLN A 371 11.28 90.70 58.52
C GLN A 371 10.69 89.29 58.57
N ARG A 372 9.82 89.00 59.54
CA ARG A 372 9.10 87.71 59.60
C ARG A 372 8.20 87.52 58.40
N LEU A 373 7.44 88.55 58.01
CA LEU A 373 6.60 88.51 56.81
C LEU A 373 7.43 88.27 55.54
N THR A 374 8.60 88.90 55.44
CA THR A 374 9.49 88.74 54.27
C THR A 374 10.09 87.34 54.21
N ILE A 375 10.49 86.75 55.35
CA ILE A 375 11.01 85.38 55.41
C ILE A 375 9.92 84.37 55.06
N VAL A 376 8.69 84.56 55.57
CA VAL A 376 7.55 83.71 55.23
C VAL A 376 7.18 83.84 53.75
N ALA A 377 7.14 85.06 53.22
CA ALA A 377 6.86 85.31 51.81
C ALA A 377 7.93 84.70 50.90
N ALA A 378 9.22 84.89 51.20
CA ALA A 378 10.33 84.32 50.43
C ALA A 378 10.36 82.79 50.55
N GLY A 379 10.15 82.25 51.75
CA GLY A 379 10.08 80.82 52.03
C GLY A 379 8.86 80.14 51.39
N THR A 380 7.84 80.89 50.97
CA THR A 380 6.67 80.37 50.27
C THR A 380 6.78 80.57 48.75
N LEU A 381 7.21 81.75 48.30
CA LEU A 381 7.34 82.08 46.88
C LEU A 381 8.47 81.30 46.21
N PHE A 382 9.60 81.11 46.89
CA PHE A 382 10.74 80.41 46.30
C PHE A 382 10.44 78.93 45.99
N PRO A 383 9.87 78.11 46.91
CA PRO A 383 9.48 76.74 46.59
C PRO A 383 8.40 76.68 45.51
N ILE A 384 7.44 77.61 45.50
CA ILE A 384 6.41 77.66 44.45
C ILE A 384 7.02 77.97 43.08
N ALA A 385 7.91 78.95 43.00
CA ALA A 385 8.59 79.32 41.76
C ALA A 385 9.53 78.21 41.28
N PHE A 386 10.29 77.59 42.19
CA PHE A 386 11.16 76.45 41.91
C PHE A 386 10.35 75.24 41.42
N PHE A 387 9.20 74.95 42.05
CA PHE A 387 8.30 73.88 41.62
C PHE A 387 7.67 74.17 40.26
N ALA A 388 7.24 75.41 40.00
CA ALA A 388 6.73 75.82 38.69
C ALA A 388 7.81 75.68 37.60
N LEU A 389 9.06 75.98 37.93
CA LEU A 389 10.20 75.86 37.03
C LEU A 389 10.58 74.39 36.78
N LEU A 390 10.64 73.56 37.82
CA LEU A 390 10.83 72.10 37.69
C LEU A 390 9.71 71.47 36.86
N ARG A 391 8.45 71.81 37.15
CA ARG A 391 7.30 71.34 36.37
C ARG A 391 7.42 71.72 34.90
N ARG A 392 7.92 72.92 34.60
CA ARG A 392 8.11 73.40 33.22
C ARG A 392 9.27 72.70 32.50
N ILE A 393 10.36 72.38 33.20
CA ILE A 393 11.52 71.68 32.64
C ILE A 393 11.21 70.20 32.41
N VAL A 394 10.45 69.58 33.32
CA VAL A 394 10.15 68.15 33.29
C VAL A 394 8.93 67.85 32.41
N ASP A 395 8.06 68.82 32.07
CA ASP A 395 6.89 68.60 31.22
C ASP A 395 7.32 68.19 29.79
N PRO A 396 6.99 66.95 29.35
CA PRO A 396 7.38 66.44 28.03
C PRO A 396 6.82 67.26 26.86
N LYS A 397 5.78 68.07 27.07
CA LYS A 397 5.23 68.98 26.04
C LYS A 397 6.16 70.15 25.74
N PHE A 398 7.00 70.56 26.68
CA PHE A 398 7.98 71.63 26.49
C PHE A 398 9.18 71.12 25.69
N THR A 399 9.71 69.94 26.05
CA THR A 399 10.84 69.29 25.35
C THR A 399 10.48 68.90 23.91
N ARG A 400 9.25 68.43 23.65
CA ARG A 400 8.80 68.08 22.29
C ARG A 400 8.65 69.32 21.38
N ARG A 401 8.30 70.49 21.92
CA ARG A 401 8.20 71.74 21.13
C ARG A 401 9.56 72.31 20.75
N GLU A 402 10.57 72.21 21.61
CA GLU A 402 11.94 72.66 21.29
C GLU A 402 12.67 71.72 20.32
N LEU A 403 12.46 70.40 20.43
CA LEU A 403 13.04 69.42 19.49
C LEU A 403 12.46 69.55 18.07
N ILE A 404 11.17 69.89 17.92
CA ILE A 404 10.55 70.16 16.61
C ILE A 404 10.98 71.53 16.06
N ALA A 405 11.23 72.52 16.93
CA ALA A 405 11.73 73.84 16.52
C ALA A 405 13.20 73.81 16.06
N HIS A 406 14.00 72.84 16.50
CA HIS A 406 15.40 72.67 16.05
C HIS A 406 15.60 71.65 14.92
N SER A 407 14.71 70.68 14.71
CA SER A 407 14.82 69.75 13.57
C SER A 407 14.19 70.28 12.27
N GLY A 408 13.36 71.33 12.33
CA GLY A 408 12.74 71.97 11.17
C GLY A 408 13.66 72.85 10.31
N ASN A 409 14.96 72.98 10.64
CA ASN A 409 15.90 73.85 9.93
C ASN A 409 17.00 73.11 9.15
N GLY A 410 16.78 71.83 8.80
CA GLY A 410 17.78 70.99 8.15
C GLY A 410 17.20 70.02 7.13
N ARG A 411 16.38 70.50 6.19
CA ARG A 411 16.18 69.80 4.90
C ARG A 411 15.61 70.73 3.82
N THR A 412 16.49 71.58 3.32
CA THR A 412 16.43 72.07 1.93
C THR A 412 17.55 71.38 1.15
N ASP A 413 17.17 70.86 0.00
CA ASP A 413 17.96 70.64 -1.21
C ASP A 413 19.08 69.59 -1.20
N ASN A 414 18.79 68.44 -1.82
CA ASN A 414 19.50 68.03 -3.04
C ASN A 414 18.76 66.91 -3.79
N GLU A 415 18.92 66.99 -5.11
CA GLU A 415 18.53 66.07 -6.19
C GLU A 415 18.82 64.58 -5.94
#